data_AF-A0A3N3S2A9-F1
#
_entry.id   AF-A0A3N3S2A9-F1
#
_cell.length_a   1.000
_cell.length_b   1.000
_cell.length_c   1.000
_cell.angle_alpha   90.00
_cell.angle_beta   90.00
_cell.angle_gamma   90.00
#
_symmetry.space_group_name_H-M   'P 1'
#
loop_
_entity.id
_entity.type
_entity.pdbx_description
1 polymer ?
#
loop_
_entity_poly.entity_id
_entity_poly.type
_entity_poly.pdbx_seq_one_letter_code
_entity_poly.pdbx_strand_id
1 'polypeptide(L)'
;MLEKSSKACDTNKEKVTDKSHNERIPWDQYFMAQAVLLSLRSTCTRLEVGATLVREKRIIAGGYNGAVSGDVHCIDEGCYVVDGHCLRTIHAEMNALLQCAKLGIPTEGSEIYVTHFPCLACTKALLQAGVKGINYLHDYRNDPYAQALIEQLGVSVHQVALDSQHFSKLQNELTGKHV
;
A
#
# COMPACT_ATOMS: atom_id res chain seq x y z
N MET A 1 1.08 -30.41 -68.11
CA MET A 1 0.43 -30.55 -66.80
C MET A 1 1.51 -30.64 -65.74
N LEU A 2 1.48 -29.70 -64.78
CA LEU A 2 1.86 -29.84 -63.36
C LEU A 2 3.34 -30.22 -63.07
N GLU A 3 4.10 -29.63 -62.14
CA GLU A 3 3.88 -28.54 -61.20
C GLU A 3 5.24 -28.19 -60.53
N LYS A 4 5.25 -27.00 -59.94
CA LYS A 4 6.27 -26.29 -59.15
C LYS A 4 6.86 -27.18 -58.01
N SER A 5 8.03 -26.93 -57.43
CA SER A 5 8.24 -25.75 -56.57
C SER A 5 9.68 -25.65 -56.04
N SER A 6 10.13 -24.39 -56.07
CA SER A 6 11.32 -23.75 -55.51
C SER A 6 11.58 -24.03 -54.03
N LYS A 7 12.87 -24.26 -53.72
CA LYS A 7 13.49 -23.92 -52.44
C LYS A 7 13.71 -22.41 -52.40
N ALA A 8 13.12 -21.72 -51.43
CA ALA A 8 13.61 -20.44 -50.96
C ALA A 8 13.61 -20.47 -49.44
N CYS A 9 14.77 -20.12 -48.89
CA CYS A 9 15.03 -19.93 -47.48
C CYS A 9 14.29 -18.67 -47.03
N ASP A 10 13.17 -18.81 -46.31
CA ASP A 10 12.53 -17.68 -45.65
C ASP A 10 12.91 -17.65 -44.18
N THR A 11 13.76 -16.67 -43.89
CA THR A 11 14.22 -16.30 -42.56
C THR A 11 13.17 -15.43 -41.89
N ASN A 12 12.27 -16.03 -41.11
CA ASN A 12 11.42 -15.27 -40.18
C ASN A 12 11.80 -15.62 -38.75
N LYS A 13 12.87 -14.96 -38.29
CA LYS A 13 13.04 -14.69 -36.85
C LYS A 13 11.94 -13.71 -36.46
N GLU A 14 10.96 -14.19 -35.69
CA GLU A 14 10.00 -13.34 -35.02
C GLU A 14 10.76 -12.24 -34.26
N LYS A 15 10.54 -10.99 -34.68
CA LYS A 15 11.03 -9.83 -33.95
C LYS A 15 10.32 -9.81 -32.61
N VAL A 16 10.99 -10.30 -31.57
CA VAL A 16 10.71 -9.92 -30.18
C VAL A 16 10.93 -8.42 -30.13
N THR A 17 9.84 -7.65 -30.25
CA THR A 17 9.91 -6.20 -30.09
C THR A 17 10.10 -5.95 -28.60
N ASP A 18 11.36 -5.79 -28.20
CA ASP A 18 11.76 -5.15 -26.96
C ASP A 18 11.17 -3.74 -26.92
N LYS A 19 9.94 -3.64 -26.41
CA LYS A 19 9.32 -2.35 -26.07
C LYS A 19 9.76 -2.00 -24.66
N SER A 20 10.99 -1.51 -24.57
CA SER A 20 11.48 -0.62 -23.53
C SER A 20 10.60 0.65 -23.49
N HIS A 21 9.36 0.52 -23.04
CA HIS A 21 8.53 1.65 -22.70
C HIS A 21 8.66 1.89 -21.20
N ASN A 22 9.25 3.04 -20.89
CA ASN A 22 9.24 3.69 -19.60
C ASN A 22 7.79 4.04 -19.19
N GLU A 23 6.99 3.02 -18.92
CA GLU A 23 5.58 3.15 -18.61
C GLU A 23 5.45 3.78 -17.22
N ARG A 24 4.64 4.83 -17.14
CA ARG A 24 4.40 5.55 -15.90
C ARG A 24 3.73 4.60 -14.91
N ILE A 25 4.29 4.52 -13.70
CA ILE A 25 3.71 3.72 -12.61
C ILE A 25 2.22 4.06 -12.40
N PRO A 26 1.32 3.07 -12.35
CA PRO A 26 -0.09 3.27 -12.02
C PRO A 26 -0.28 3.86 -10.61
N TRP A 27 -1.42 4.51 -10.39
CA TRP A 27 -1.69 5.18 -9.10
C TRP A 27 -1.69 4.23 -7.91
N ASP A 28 -2.34 3.08 -8.02
CA ASP A 28 -2.39 2.11 -6.92
C ASP A 28 -1.00 1.57 -6.56
N GLN A 29 -0.19 1.30 -7.58
CA GLN A 29 1.21 0.88 -7.40
C GLN A 29 2.02 1.96 -6.68
N TYR A 30 1.85 3.22 -7.10
CA TYR A 30 2.53 4.36 -6.50
C TYR A 30 2.14 4.55 -5.03
N PHE A 31 0.84 4.65 -4.72
CA PHE A 31 0.39 4.91 -3.36
C PHE A 31 0.60 3.73 -2.42
N MET A 32 0.45 2.49 -2.91
CA MET A 32 0.76 1.32 -2.10
C MET A 32 2.26 1.19 -1.83
N ALA A 33 3.13 1.49 -2.80
CA ALA A 33 4.58 1.53 -2.56
C ALA A 33 4.97 2.59 -1.53
N GLN A 34 4.29 3.75 -1.50
CA GLN A 34 4.49 4.75 -0.46
C GLN A 34 4.08 4.23 0.92
N ALA A 35 2.97 3.48 1.02
CA ALA A 35 2.56 2.84 2.26
C ALA A 35 3.59 1.81 2.74
N VAL A 36 4.15 0.99 1.83
CA VAL A 36 5.26 0.07 2.15
C VAL A 36 6.50 0.82 2.60
N LEU A 37 6.88 1.92 1.93
CA LEU A 37 8.02 2.73 2.34
C LEU A 37 7.84 3.31 3.75
N LEU A 38 6.63 3.75 4.09
CA LEU A 38 6.31 4.22 5.44
C LEU A 38 6.42 3.09 6.47
N SER A 39 6.02 1.87 6.14
CA SER A 39 6.08 0.74 7.09
C SER A 39 7.50 0.40 7.51
N LEU A 40 8.52 0.72 6.70
CA LEU A 40 9.94 0.55 7.05
C LEU A 40 10.38 1.37 8.27
N ARG A 41 9.57 2.35 8.70
CA ARG A 41 9.78 3.12 9.94
C ARG A 41 9.01 2.57 11.15
N SER A 42 8.24 1.50 10.98
CA SER A 42 7.55 0.83 12.10
C SER A 42 8.54 0.51 13.22
N THR A 43 8.06 0.67 14.44
CA THR A 43 8.84 0.30 15.64
C THR A 43 8.21 -0.86 16.39
N CYS A 44 7.22 -1.54 15.79
CA CYS A 44 6.64 -2.76 16.34
C CYS A 44 7.31 -3.99 15.72
N THR A 45 7.83 -4.88 16.57
CA THR A 45 8.50 -6.12 16.14
C THR A 45 7.53 -7.24 15.72
N ARG A 46 6.22 -7.07 15.92
CA ARG A 46 5.20 -8.08 15.57
C ARG A 46 4.65 -7.94 14.16
N LEU A 47 4.50 -6.70 13.70
CA LEU A 47 3.92 -6.38 12.40
C LEU A 47 4.34 -4.97 12.01
N GLU A 48 4.84 -4.81 10.80
CA GLU A 48 5.23 -3.51 10.25
C GLU A 48 4.14 -3.01 9.30
N VAL A 49 3.41 -1.99 9.75
CA VAL A 49 2.27 -1.43 9.02
C VAL A 49 2.57 -0.01 8.63
N GLY A 50 2.27 0.32 7.39
CA GLY A 50 2.33 1.69 6.86
C GLY A 50 1.02 2.02 6.16
N ALA A 51 0.65 3.30 6.19
CA ALA A 51 -0.58 3.81 5.64
C ALA A 51 -0.36 5.18 4.99
N THR A 52 -0.93 5.38 3.81
CA THR A 52 -0.91 6.64 3.07
C THR A 52 -2.36 7.07 2.81
N LEU A 53 -2.72 8.27 3.27
CA LEU A 53 -4.03 8.86 3.02
C LEU A 53 -3.95 9.77 1.80
N VAL A 54 -4.88 9.59 0.86
CA VAL A 54 -4.87 10.21 -0.46
C VAL A 54 -6.21 10.90 -0.70
N ARG A 55 -6.18 12.10 -1.27
CA ARG A 55 -7.38 12.77 -1.79
C ARG A 55 -7.06 13.42 -3.12
N GLU A 56 -7.92 13.22 -4.12
CA GLU A 56 -7.70 13.74 -5.48
C GLU A 56 -6.30 13.40 -6.03
N LYS A 57 -5.86 12.15 -5.84
CA LYS A 57 -4.52 11.66 -6.24
C LYS A 57 -3.35 12.44 -5.63
N ARG A 58 -3.57 13.09 -4.48
CA ARG A 58 -2.53 13.76 -3.69
C ARG A 58 -2.45 13.12 -2.31
N ILE A 59 -1.23 12.86 -1.85
CA ILE A 59 -0.99 12.39 -0.49
C ILE A 59 -1.27 13.55 0.46
N ILE A 60 -2.15 13.34 1.43
CA ILE A 60 -2.54 14.34 2.43
C ILE A 60 -2.00 14.01 3.83
N ALA A 61 -1.73 12.74 4.11
CA ALA A 61 -1.11 12.28 5.34
C ALA A 61 -0.48 10.89 5.16
N GLY A 62 0.37 10.50 6.09
CA GLY A 62 0.96 9.17 6.16
C GLY A 62 1.21 8.75 7.60
N GLY A 63 1.25 7.45 7.84
CA GLY A 63 1.51 6.90 9.16
C GLY A 63 2.18 5.53 9.07
N TYR A 64 2.83 5.16 10.15
CA TYR A 64 3.31 3.80 10.42
C TYR A 64 2.97 3.46 11.86
N ASN A 65 2.93 2.18 12.21
CA ASN A 65 2.63 1.80 13.58
C ASN A 65 3.84 1.99 14.51
N GLY A 66 3.62 2.69 15.62
CA GLY A 66 4.69 3.03 16.56
C GLY A 66 4.15 3.61 17.85
N ALA A 67 5.01 3.68 18.88
CA ALA A 67 4.65 4.26 20.17
C ALA A 67 4.24 5.74 20.02
N VAL A 68 3.50 6.24 21.01
CA VAL A 68 3.18 7.67 21.12
C VAL A 68 4.50 8.47 21.15
N SER A 69 4.55 9.62 20.48
CA SER A 69 5.76 10.44 20.45
C SER A 69 6.23 10.81 21.85
N GLY A 70 7.48 10.45 22.19
CA GLY A 70 8.08 10.66 23.50
C GLY A 70 8.01 9.46 24.45
N ASP A 71 7.30 8.39 24.07
CA ASP A 71 7.30 7.11 24.79
C ASP A 71 8.39 6.17 24.24
N VAL A 72 8.68 5.09 24.97
CA VAL A 72 9.62 4.04 24.56
C VAL A 72 9.01 3.18 23.44
N HIS A 73 9.83 2.72 22.50
CA HIS A 73 9.37 1.91 21.38
C HIS A 73 9.43 0.41 21.67
N CYS A 74 8.68 -0.40 20.89
CA CYS A 74 8.75 -1.86 21.05
C CYS A 74 10.11 -2.44 20.66
N ILE A 75 10.87 -1.77 19.77
CA ILE A 75 12.24 -2.15 19.44
C ILE A 75 13.22 -1.92 20.60
N ASP A 76 12.87 -1.07 21.56
CA ASP A 76 13.72 -0.74 22.71
C ASP A 76 13.38 -1.61 23.93
N GLU A 77 12.09 -1.74 24.27
CA GLU A 77 11.63 -2.44 25.50
C GLU A 77 10.73 -3.65 25.23
N GLY A 78 10.55 -4.05 23.97
CA GLY A 78 9.61 -5.09 23.59
C GLY A 78 8.16 -4.60 23.51
N CYS A 79 7.33 -5.44 22.89
CA CYS A 79 5.90 -5.16 22.73
C CYS A 79 5.17 -5.21 24.08
N TYR A 80 4.36 -4.20 24.38
CA TYR A 80 3.42 -4.27 25.50
C TYR A 80 2.16 -5.01 25.05
N VAL A 81 2.06 -6.30 25.38
CA VAL A 81 1.01 -7.20 24.87
C VAL A 81 -0.06 -7.47 25.92
N VAL A 82 -1.32 -7.25 25.54
CA VAL A 82 -2.51 -7.60 26.33
C VAL A 82 -3.48 -8.34 25.40
N ASP A 83 -4.01 -9.48 25.84
CA ASP A 83 -4.92 -10.32 25.04
C ASP A 83 -4.41 -10.66 23.62
N GLY A 84 -3.09 -10.84 23.49
CA GLY A 84 -2.43 -11.15 22.22
C GLY A 84 -2.23 -9.95 21.28
N HIS A 85 -2.63 -8.75 21.69
CA HIS A 85 -2.54 -7.51 20.93
C HIS A 85 -1.48 -6.58 21.53
N CYS A 86 -0.67 -5.93 20.68
CA CYS A 86 0.29 -4.93 21.13
C CYS A 86 -0.44 -3.60 21.36
N LEU A 87 -0.49 -3.13 22.61
CA LEU A 87 -1.14 -1.86 22.98
C LEU A 87 -0.18 -0.67 22.98
N ARG A 88 1.14 -0.91 22.89
CA ARG A 88 2.14 0.17 22.86
C ARG A 88 2.01 1.06 21.64
N THR A 89 1.64 0.48 20.50
CA THR A 89 1.64 1.19 19.23
C THR A 89 0.31 1.82 18.89
N ILE A 90 0.33 3.07 18.45
CA ILE A 90 -0.73 3.62 17.61
C ILE A 90 -0.59 3.00 16.22
N HIS A 91 -1.69 2.54 15.65
CA HIS A 91 -1.72 1.91 14.33
C HIS A 91 -1.43 2.92 13.21
N ALA A 92 -0.97 2.43 12.05
CA ALA A 92 -0.55 3.27 10.93
C ALA A 92 -1.69 4.15 10.40
N GLU A 93 -2.87 3.56 10.25
CA GLU A 93 -4.10 4.23 9.78
C GLU A 93 -4.50 5.34 10.74
N MET A 94 -4.42 5.07 12.05
CA MET A 94 -4.72 6.05 13.08
C MET A 94 -3.69 7.17 13.09
N ASN A 95 -2.40 6.87 12.94
CA ASN A 95 -1.36 7.89 12.84
C ASN A 95 -1.56 8.81 11.62
N ALA A 96 -2.01 8.27 10.47
CA ALA A 96 -2.37 9.09 9.32
C ALA A 96 -3.57 10.01 9.61
N LEU A 97 -4.63 9.51 10.24
CA LEU A 97 -5.78 10.32 10.65
C LEU A 97 -5.41 11.38 11.72
N LEU A 98 -4.58 11.02 12.70
CA LEU A 98 -4.10 11.94 13.73
C LEU A 98 -3.24 13.05 13.14
N GLN A 99 -2.44 12.77 12.12
CA GLN A 99 -1.71 13.81 11.39
C GLN A 99 -2.68 14.82 10.75
N CYS A 100 -3.74 14.34 10.10
CA CYS A 100 -4.77 15.20 9.55
C CYS A 100 -5.44 16.07 10.62
N ALA A 101 -5.85 15.46 11.74
CA ALA A 101 -6.46 16.18 12.86
C ALA A 101 -5.52 17.24 13.45
N LYS A 102 -4.24 16.89 13.65
CA LYS A 102 -3.23 17.79 14.21
C LYS A 102 -2.93 18.99 13.31
N LEU A 103 -2.97 18.80 12.00
CA LEU A 103 -2.63 19.83 11.00
C LEU A 103 -3.85 20.55 10.41
N GLY A 104 -5.08 20.18 10.82
CA GLY A 104 -6.30 20.77 10.29
C GLY A 104 -6.57 20.39 8.82
N ILE A 105 -6.15 19.20 8.40
CA ILE A 105 -6.34 18.71 7.03
C ILE A 105 -7.63 17.89 6.97
N PRO A 106 -8.62 18.26 6.15
CA PRO A 106 -9.87 17.50 6.06
C PRO A 106 -9.63 16.13 5.42
N THR A 107 -10.34 15.10 5.90
CA THR A 107 -10.27 13.71 5.42
C THR A 107 -11.49 13.27 4.60
N GLU A 108 -12.56 14.08 4.55
CA GLU A 108 -13.77 13.76 3.78
C GLU A 108 -13.44 13.48 2.31
N GLY A 109 -13.99 12.39 1.78
CA GLY A 109 -13.81 11.98 0.39
C GLY A 109 -12.42 11.43 0.06
N SER A 110 -11.59 11.15 1.08
CA SER A 110 -10.26 10.55 0.88
C SER A 110 -10.32 9.03 0.73
N GLU A 111 -9.21 8.45 0.28
CA GLU A 111 -8.96 7.02 0.21
C GLU A 111 -7.67 6.71 0.97
N ILE A 112 -7.58 5.52 1.57
CA ILE A 112 -6.38 5.07 2.27
C ILE A 112 -5.73 3.90 1.53
N TYR A 113 -4.40 3.92 1.44
CA TYR A 113 -3.58 2.79 1.03
C TYR A 113 -2.82 2.29 2.25
N VAL A 114 -3.04 1.05 2.66
CA VAL A 114 -2.46 0.47 3.88
C VAL A 114 -1.82 -0.90 3.60
N THR A 115 -0.69 -1.20 4.22
CA THR A 115 0.00 -2.47 3.92
C THR A 115 -0.76 -3.71 4.40
N HIS A 116 -1.62 -3.59 5.42
CA HIS A 116 -2.42 -4.68 5.98
C HIS A 116 -3.87 -4.24 6.12
N PHE A 117 -4.82 -5.16 5.95
CA PHE A 117 -6.24 -4.86 6.16
C PHE A 117 -6.48 -4.23 7.55
N PRO A 118 -7.24 -3.12 7.65
CA PRO A 118 -7.38 -2.38 8.89
C PRO A 118 -8.17 -3.17 9.94
N CYS A 119 -7.73 -3.11 11.20
CA CYS A 119 -8.49 -3.71 12.29
C CYS A 119 -9.86 -3.01 12.47
N LEU A 120 -10.75 -3.59 13.28
CA LEU A 120 -12.08 -3.01 13.52
C LEU A 120 -12.03 -1.56 14.04
N ALA A 121 -11.09 -1.24 14.93
CA ALA A 121 -10.97 0.11 15.49
C ALA A 121 -10.54 1.12 14.42
N CYS A 122 -9.51 0.80 13.62
CA CYS A 122 -9.07 1.62 12.50
C CYS A 122 -10.18 1.77 11.45
N THR A 123 -10.86 0.67 11.10
CA THR A 123 -11.97 0.70 10.14
C THR A 123 -13.05 1.67 10.58
N LYS A 124 -13.55 1.57 11.82
CA LYS A 124 -14.54 2.52 12.35
C LYS A 124 -14.06 3.97 12.28
N ALA A 125 -12.80 4.22 12.64
CA ALA A 125 -12.23 5.56 12.60
C ALA A 125 -12.13 6.12 11.17
N LEU A 126 -11.68 5.32 10.20
CA LEU A 126 -11.60 5.70 8.79
C LEU A 126 -12.98 6.03 8.22
N LEU A 127 -13.95 5.15 8.45
CA LEU A 127 -15.32 5.34 8.00
C LEU A 127 -15.94 6.62 8.59
N GLN A 128 -15.76 6.83 9.90
CA GLN A 128 -16.27 8.01 10.60
C GLN A 128 -15.57 9.31 10.17
N ALA A 129 -14.32 9.22 9.71
CA ALA A 129 -13.53 10.33 9.18
C ALA A 129 -13.86 10.66 7.70
N GLY A 130 -14.82 9.96 7.09
CA GLY A 130 -15.26 10.25 5.72
C GLY A 130 -14.38 9.63 4.63
N VAL A 131 -13.55 8.64 4.97
CA VAL A 131 -12.79 7.85 3.98
C VAL A 131 -13.76 7.03 3.14
N LYS A 132 -13.61 7.07 1.81
CA LYS A 132 -14.49 6.42 0.82
C LYS A 132 -13.85 5.24 0.10
N GLY A 133 -12.56 4.99 0.30
CA GLY A 133 -11.88 3.81 -0.23
C GLY A 133 -10.78 3.29 0.68
N ILE A 134 -10.70 1.96 0.81
CA ILE A 134 -9.67 1.23 1.56
C ILE A 134 -8.95 0.29 0.59
N ASN A 135 -7.72 0.65 0.27
CA ASN A 135 -6.82 -0.11 -0.59
C ASN A 135 -5.79 -0.81 0.29
N TYR A 136 -5.69 -2.13 0.25
CA TYR A 136 -4.80 -2.89 1.15
C TYR A 136 -3.91 -3.89 0.41
N LEU A 137 -2.69 -4.14 0.90
CA LEU A 137 -1.75 -5.08 0.25
C LEU A 137 -1.92 -6.50 0.76
N HIS A 138 -1.84 -6.69 2.09
CA HIS A 138 -1.92 -7.99 2.72
C HIS A 138 -3.26 -8.17 3.45
N ASP A 139 -3.90 -9.30 3.18
CA ASP A 139 -5.09 -9.69 3.92
C ASP A 139 -4.70 -10.08 5.35
N TYR A 140 -5.37 -9.49 6.35
CA TYR A 140 -4.93 -9.64 7.74
C TYR A 140 -6.09 -9.56 8.75
N ARG A 141 -6.43 -10.72 9.33
CA ARG A 141 -7.32 -10.84 10.50
C ARG A 141 -8.60 -10.00 10.37
N ASN A 142 -9.30 -10.17 9.25
CA ASN A 142 -10.48 -9.38 8.94
C ASN A 142 -11.61 -9.65 9.95
N ASP A 143 -12.08 -8.58 10.57
CA ASP A 143 -13.21 -8.63 11.49
C ASP A 143 -14.53 -8.60 10.69
N PRO A 144 -15.46 -9.55 10.90
CA PRO A 144 -16.72 -9.60 10.16
C PRO A 144 -17.57 -8.34 10.32
N TYR A 145 -17.53 -7.68 11.49
CA TYR A 145 -18.27 -6.45 11.72
C TYR A 145 -17.61 -5.26 11.00
N ALA A 146 -16.28 -5.25 10.88
CA ALA A 146 -15.60 -4.25 10.06
C ALA A 146 -16.03 -4.34 8.58
N GLN A 147 -16.11 -5.55 8.03
CA GLN A 147 -16.59 -5.77 6.65
C GLN A 147 -18.06 -5.34 6.47
N ALA A 148 -18.93 -5.71 7.41
CA ALA A 148 -20.34 -5.31 7.37
C ALA A 148 -20.52 -3.78 7.39
N LEU A 149 -19.73 -3.07 8.20
CA LEU A 149 -19.76 -1.60 8.26
C LEU A 149 -19.32 -0.95 6.94
N ILE A 150 -18.25 -1.47 6.32
CA ILE A 150 -17.75 -1.00 5.03
C ILE A 150 -18.84 -1.16 3.96
N GLU A 151 -19.44 -2.35 3.86
CA GLU A 151 -20.49 -2.65 2.89
C GLU A 151 -21.71 -1.76 3.11
N GLN A 152 -22.17 -1.63 4.36
CA GLN A 152 -23.32 -0.80 4.71
C GLN A 152 -23.13 0.68 4.34
N LEU A 153 -21.91 1.20 4.45
CA LEU A 153 -21.60 2.60 4.12
C LEU A 153 -21.18 2.81 2.67
N GLY A 154 -21.12 1.75 1.85
CA GLY A 154 -20.75 1.83 0.44
C GLY A 154 -19.32 2.29 0.21
N VAL A 155 -18.40 1.97 1.11
CA VAL A 155 -16.96 2.30 0.98
C VAL A 155 -16.29 1.26 0.08
N SER A 156 -15.49 1.70 -0.88
CA SER A 156 -14.79 0.79 -1.78
C SER A 156 -13.66 0.06 -1.05
N VAL A 157 -13.47 -1.21 -1.37
CA VAL A 157 -12.37 -2.03 -0.84
C VAL A 157 -11.68 -2.72 -2.00
N HIS A 158 -10.36 -2.59 -2.06
CA HIS A 158 -9.57 -3.19 -3.11
C HIS A 158 -8.25 -3.73 -2.56
N GLN A 159 -7.98 -5.01 -2.84
CA GLN A 159 -6.67 -5.58 -2.55
C GLN A 159 -5.71 -5.22 -3.68
N VAL A 160 -4.64 -4.49 -3.38
CA VAL A 160 -3.62 -4.07 -4.33
C VAL A 160 -2.45 -5.03 -4.27
N ALA A 161 -2.16 -5.71 -5.38
CA ALA A 161 -0.90 -6.45 -5.53
C ALA A 161 0.17 -5.53 -6.14
N LEU A 162 1.39 -5.53 -5.60
CA LEU A 162 2.51 -4.79 -6.18
C LEU A 162 3.15 -5.61 -7.31
N ASP A 163 3.33 -4.99 -8.47
CA ASP A 163 3.99 -5.59 -9.62
C ASP A 163 5.41 -5.04 -9.77
N SER A 164 6.39 -5.95 -9.69
CA SER A 164 7.82 -5.61 -9.72
C SER A 164 8.25 -4.92 -11.02
N GLN A 165 7.52 -5.10 -12.13
CA GLN A 165 7.85 -4.44 -13.41
C GLN A 165 7.85 -2.91 -13.28
N HIS A 166 6.97 -2.35 -12.44
CA HIS A 166 6.87 -0.91 -12.22
C HIS A 166 7.97 -0.32 -11.33
N PHE A 167 8.76 -1.17 -10.67
CA PHE A 167 9.80 -0.77 -9.72
C PHE A 167 11.23 -1.07 -10.20
N SER A 168 11.40 -1.54 -11.43
CA SER A 168 12.71 -1.83 -12.03
C SER A 168 13.69 -0.65 -11.94
N LYS A 169 13.21 0.57 -12.20
CA LYS A 169 14.00 1.79 -12.04
C LYS A 169 14.45 2.02 -10.60
N LEU A 170 13.53 1.89 -9.64
CA LEU A 170 13.86 2.02 -8.22
C LEU A 170 14.88 0.96 -7.79
N GLN A 171 14.72 -0.28 -8.27
CA GLN A 171 15.67 -1.36 -7.99
C GLN A 171 17.08 -1.06 -8.54
N ASN A 172 17.17 -0.47 -9.73
CA ASN A 172 18.44 -0.05 -10.31
C ASN A 172 19.12 1.03 -9.47
N GLU A 173 18.38 2.06 -9.04
CA GLU A 173 18.89 3.10 -8.13
C GLU A 173 19.38 2.51 -6.79
N LEU A 174 18.61 1.59 -6.19
CA LEU A 174 18.98 0.93 -4.92
C LEU A 174 20.20 0.01 -5.04
N THR A 175 20.47 -0.53 -6.24
CA THR A 175 21.59 -1.45 -6.48
C THR A 175 22.80 -0.79 -7.13
N GLY A 176 22.78 0.53 -7.33
CA GLY A 176 23.87 1.28 -7.95
C GLY A 176 24.08 0.96 -9.44
N LYS A 177 23.08 0.36 -10.10
CA LYS A 177 23.10 0.09 -11.54
C LYS A 177 22.54 1.29 -12.28
N HIS A 178 23.34 2.35 -12.40
CA HIS A 178 22.98 3.47 -13.26
C HIS A 178 23.11 3.03 -14.73
N VAL A 179 22.00 3.07 -15.47
CA VAL A 179 21.97 2.96 -16.93
C VAL A 179 22.06 4.35 -17.52
#